data_AF-A0A0Q4LGR4-F1
#
_entry.id   AF-A0A0Q4LGR4-F1
#
_cell.length_a   1.000
_cell.length_b   1.000
_cell.length_c   1.000
_cell.angle_alpha   90.00
_cell.angle_beta   90.00
_cell.angle_gamma   90.00
#
_symmetry.space_group_name_H-M   'P 1'
#
loop_
_entity.id
_entity.type
_entity.pdbx_description
1 polymer ?
#
loop_
_entity_poly.entity_id
_entity_poly.type
_entity_poly.pdbx_seq_one_letter_code
_entity_poly.pdbx_strand_id
1 'polypeptide(L)'
;MLRIYFVAILCLGFKVKRAEVSINVNKDSLYNQQVKIFINDIYAEKLKSKGSVLIEEPQSRYDLKYSDTSFFTKEELSSIKKQVENPKVESWRNIIGTNMKCIDKDSLNRILNKKYLRLYNGWDYFYKYVGNDIYNFSSPIFIRNYQYCIFYSEINCGFKCASGELYLYRKENEKGKKFRLLYSWIS
;
A
#
# COMPACT_ATOMS: atom_id res chain seq x y z
N MET A 1 -67.81 -27.78 12.32
CA MET A 1 -66.94 -28.95 12.09
C MET A 1 -65.76 -28.52 11.21
N LEU A 2 -64.60 -28.25 11.81
CA LEU A 2 -63.41 -27.76 11.10
C LEU A 2 -62.29 -28.80 11.29
N ARG A 3 -61.90 -29.49 10.20
CA ARG A 3 -60.82 -30.50 10.22
C ARG A 3 -59.50 -29.81 9.87
N ILE A 4 -58.59 -29.73 10.83
CA ILE A 4 -57.23 -29.22 10.65
C ILE A 4 -56.34 -30.40 10.23
N TYR A 5 -55.78 -30.35 9.02
CA TYR A 5 -54.81 -31.32 8.53
C TYR A 5 -53.40 -30.89 8.97
N PHE A 6 -52.78 -31.69 9.84
CA PHE A 6 -51.35 -31.60 10.16
C PHE A 6 -50.55 -32.18 8.99
N VAL A 7 -49.86 -31.32 8.23
CA VAL A 7 -48.87 -31.75 7.24
C VAL A 7 -47.53 -31.89 7.96
N ALA A 8 -47.12 -33.13 8.21
CA ALA A 8 -45.80 -33.47 8.70
C ALA A 8 -44.77 -33.29 7.57
N ILE A 9 -44.01 -32.19 7.61
CA ILE A 9 -42.87 -31.97 6.70
C ILE A 9 -41.70 -32.80 7.20
N LEU A 10 -41.44 -33.92 6.51
CA LEU A 10 -40.23 -34.73 6.63
C LEU A 10 -39.03 -33.92 6.13
N CYS A 11 -38.30 -33.29 7.05
CA CYS A 11 -36.98 -32.71 6.77
C CYS A 11 -35.97 -33.84 6.53
N LEU A 12 -35.82 -34.26 5.27
CA LEU A 12 -34.70 -35.08 4.83
C LEU A 12 -33.39 -34.30 5.00
N GLY A 13 -32.65 -34.62 6.06
CA GLY A 13 -31.32 -34.11 6.33
C GLY A 13 -30.31 -34.61 5.31
N PHE A 14 -30.20 -33.91 4.18
CA PHE A 14 -29.07 -34.08 3.27
C PHE A 14 -27.80 -33.56 3.96
N LYS A 15 -26.96 -34.50 4.43
CA LYS A 15 -25.57 -34.21 4.80
C LYS A 15 -24.82 -33.81 3.53
N VAL A 16 -24.86 -32.53 3.18
CA VAL A 16 -23.97 -31.95 2.18
C VAL A 16 -22.56 -32.04 2.75
N LYS A 17 -21.78 -33.02 2.28
CA LYS A 17 -20.33 -33.04 2.47
C LYS A 17 -19.79 -31.78 1.81
N ARG A 18 -19.47 -30.78 2.62
CA ARG A 18 -18.78 -29.56 2.16
C ARG A 18 -17.42 -30.02 1.64
N ALA A 19 -17.27 -30.11 0.33
CA ALA A 19 -15.98 -30.32 -0.28
C ALA A 19 -15.11 -29.12 0.12
N GLU A 20 -14.10 -29.36 0.94
CA GLU A 20 -13.04 -28.38 1.17
C GLU A 20 -12.30 -28.22 -0.15
N VAL A 21 -12.74 -27.26 -0.95
CA VAL A 21 -11.97 -26.77 -2.09
C VAL A 21 -10.72 -26.17 -1.47
N SER A 22 -9.61 -26.91 -1.51
CA SER A 22 -8.28 -26.40 -1.21
C SER A 22 -7.92 -25.42 -2.32
N ILE A 23 -8.41 -24.19 -2.18
CA ILE A 23 -7.95 -23.09 -3.03
C ILE A 23 -6.48 -22.90 -2.64
N ASN A 24 -5.59 -23.42 -3.47
CA ASN A 24 -4.16 -23.16 -3.41
C ASN A 24 -3.96 -21.71 -3.84
N VAL A 25 -4.42 -20.76 -3.00
CA VAL A 25 -4.23 -19.34 -3.21
C VAL A 25 -2.73 -19.13 -3.16
N ASN A 26 -2.15 -18.85 -4.33
CA ASN A 26 -0.74 -18.48 -4.42
C ASN A 26 -0.48 -17.36 -3.40
N LYS A 27 0.46 -17.57 -2.48
CA LYS A 27 0.76 -16.62 -1.39
C LYS A 27 1.09 -15.21 -1.93
N ASP A 28 1.67 -15.14 -3.12
CA ASP A 28 1.97 -13.87 -3.80
C ASP A 28 0.69 -13.15 -4.25
N SER A 29 -0.31 -13.92 -4.68
CA SER A 29 -1.64 -13.38 -5.00
C SER A 29 -2.33 -12.81 -3.77
N LEU A 30 -2.24 -13.49 -2.62
CA LEU A 30 -2.81 -12.99 -1.37
C LEU A 30 -2.09 -11.70 -0.89
N TYR A 31 -0.76 -11.67 -0.94
CA TYR A 31 0.00 -10.48 -0.56
C TYR A 31 -0.38 -9.27 -1.43
N ASN A 32 -0.39 -9.43 -2.75
CA ASN A 32 -0.75 -8.34 -3.68
C ASN A 32 -2.20 -7.87 -3.47
N GLN A 33 -3.12 -8.78 -3.15
CA GLN A 33 -4.49 -8.42 -2.78
C GLN A 33 -4.52 -7.56 -1.50
N GLN A 34 -3.79 -7.95 -0.45
CA GLN A 34 -3.72 -7.19 0.80
C GLN A 34 -3.03 -5.84 0.62
N VAL A 35 -1.98 -5.75 -0.19
CA VAL A 35 -1.34 -4.47 -0.57
C VAL A 35 -2.36 -3.55 -1.25
N LYS A 36 -3.10 -4.06 -2.24
CA LYS A 36 -4.09 -3.27 -2.98
C LYS A 36 -5.21 -2.75 -2.06
N ILE A 37 -5.73 -3.60 -1.18
CA ILE A 37 -6.74 -3.20 -0.18
C ILE A 37 -6.17 -2.10 0.72
N PHE A 38 -4.99 -2.35 1.31
CA PHE A 38 -4.36 -1.41 2.22
C PHE A 38 -4.11 -0.03 1.58
N ILE A 39 -3.49 0.01 0.40
CA ILE A 39 -3.20 1.27 -0.30
C ILE A 39 -4.47 2.03 -0.64
N ASN A 40 -5.52 1.34 -1.10
CA ASN A 40 -6.81 1.99 -1.34
C ASN A 40 -7.41 2.54 -0.03
N ASP A 41 -7.33 1.82 1.08
CA ASP A 41 -7.88 2.29 2.36
C ASP A 41 -7.21 3.58 2.84
N ILE A 42 -5.89 3.69 2.75
CA ILE A 42 -5.14 4.80 3.35
C ILE A 42 -4.85 5.94 2.37
N TYR A 43 -4.86 5.68 1.05
CA TYR A 43 -4.48 6.65 0.03
C TYR A 43 -5.56 6.88 -1.04
N ALA A 44 -6.71 6.19 -1.08
CA ALA A 44 -7.69 6.31 -2.18
C ALA A 44 -7.99 7.74 -2.62
N GLU A 45 -8.26 8.67 -1.69
CA GLU A 45 -8.58 10.06 -2.04
C GLU A 45 -7.38 10.79 -2.67
N LYS A 46 -6.17 10.54 -2.17
CA LYS A 46 -4.92 11.08 -2.73
C LYS A 46 -4.54 10.43 -4.06
N LEU A 47 -4.89 9.16 -4.28
CA LEU A 47 -4.62 8.51 -5.57
C LEU A 47 -5.65 8.92 -6.64
N LYS A 48 -6.82 9.43 -6.24
CA LYS A 48 -7.83 9.98 -7.14
C LYS A 48 -7.59 11.44 -7.51
N SER A 49 -6.74 12.18 -6.78
CA SER A 49 -6.49 13.59 -7.11
C SER A 49 -5.82 13.72 -8.48
N LYS A 50 -6.44 14.53 -9.34
CA LYS A 50 -5.87 14.81 -10.66
C LYS A 50 -4.52 15.49 -10.49
N GLY A 51 -3.50 14.90 -11.11
CA GLY A 51 -2.15 15.45 -11.14
C GLY A 51 -1.19 14.82 -10.15
N SER A 52 -1.62 13.97 -9.23
CA SER A 52 -0.69 13.22 -8.38
C SER A 52 0.01 12.13 -9.17
N VAL A 53 1.34 12.04 -9.03
CA VAL A 53 2.17 11.06 -9.74
C VAL A 53 2.87 10.17 -8.73
N LEU A 54 2.83 8.85 -8.93
CA LEU A 54 3.56 7.90 -8.10
C LEU A 54 4.83 7.43 -8.81
N ILE A 55 5.94 7.41 -8.10
CA ILE A 55 7.15 6.71 -8.55
C ILE A 55 6.83 5.22 -8.62
N GLU A 56 7.09 4.61 -9.78
CA GLU A 56 6.68 3.23 -10.07
C GLU A 56 7.38 2.21 -9.15
N GLU A 57 8.67 2.38 -8.92
CA GLU A 57 9.46 1.50 -8.06
C GLU A 57 9.25 1.85 -6.58
N PRO A 58 9.21 0.84 -5.68
CA PRO A 58 9.06 1.13 -4.25
C PRO A 58 10.28 1.84 -3.67
N GLN A 59 10.06 2.71 -2.68
CA GLN A 59 11.13 3.22 -1.83
C GLN A 59 11.71 2.09 -0.96
N SER A 60 12.99 1.80 -1.14
CA SER A 60 13.74 0.81 -0.33
C SER A 60 14.60 1.44 0.75
N ARG A 61 14.73 2.78 0.76
CA ARG A 61 15.58 3.51 1.70
C ARG A 61 14.74 4.29 2.69
N TYR A 62 14.49 3.70 3.85
CA TYR A 62 14.02 4.39 5.04
C TYR A 62 14.71 3.80 6.26
N ASP A 63 15.02 4.66 7.23
CA ASP A 63 15.81 4.25 8.38
C ASP A 63 14.92 3.63 9.46
N LEU A 64 15.16 2.35 9.76
CA LEU A 64 14.54 1.63 10.88
C LEU A 64 15.37 1.73 12.17
N LYS A 65 16.35 2.64 12.24
CA LYS A 65 17.25 2.83 13.40
C LYS A 65 16.52 2.93 14.75
N TYR A 66 15.24 3.29 14.77
CA TYR A 66 14.41 3.33 15.96
C TYR A 66 13.45 2.13 16.05
N SER A 67 13.98 0.91 15.93
CA SER A 67 13.18 -0.30 16.12
C SER A 67 12.87 -0.48 17.60
N ASP A 68 11.66 -0.06 17.98
CA ASP A 68 11.14 -0.24 19.33
C ASP A 68 10.94 -1.73 19.64
N THR A 69 11.91 -2.30 20.38
CA THR A 69 11.89 -3.69 20.84
C THR A 69 10.80 -3.97 21.87
N SER A 70 10.11 -2.94 22.39
CA SER A 70 8.94 -3.15 23.25
C SER A 70 7.71 -3.60 22.47
N PHE A 71 7.62 -3.26 21.18
CA PHE A 71 6.51 -3.65 20.33
C PHE A 71 6.83 -4.85 19.44
N PHE A 72 8.02 -4.88 18.85
CA PHE A 72 8.42 -5.93 17.90
C PHE A 72 9.30 -7.00 18.57
N THR A 73 9.05 -8.27 18.25
CA THR A 73 9.98 -9.34 18.64
C THR A 73 11.26 -9.29 17.80
N LYS A 74 12.33 -9.95 18.25
CA LYS A 74 13.60 -10.02 17.51
C LYS A 74 13.41 -10.68 16.13
N GLU A 75 12.54 -11.68 16.06
CA GLU A 75 12.19 -12.39 14.82
C GLU A 75 11.42 -11.48 13.86
N GLU A 76 10.48 -10.70 14.38
CA GLU A 76 9.76 -9.69 13.60
C GLU A 76 10.73 -8.64 13.04
N LEU A 77 11.64 -8.10 13.86
CA LEU A 77 12.64 -7.14 13.40
C LEU A 77 13.57 -7.71 12.31
N SER A 78 14.01 -8.96 12.47
CA SER A 78 14.80 -9.67 11.46
C SER A 78 14.02 -9.86 10.16
N SER A 79 12.74 -10.23 10.24
CA SER A 79 11.85 -10.37 9.09
C SER A 79 11.58 -9.02 8.39
N ILE A 80 11.36 -7.96 9.17
CA ILE A 80 11.15 -6.60 8.65
C ILE A 80 12.40 -6.16 7.88
N LYS A 81 13.60 -6.30 8.47
CA LYS A 81 14.86 -5.94 7.82
C LYS A 81 15.03 -6.64 6.47
N LYS A 82 14.76 -7.95 6.42
CA LYS A 82 14.82 -8.73 5.16
C LYS A 82 13.85 -8.21 4.10
N GLN A 83 12.64 -7.79 4.49
CA GLN A 83 11.62 -7.26 3.58
C GLN A 83 11.91 -5.82 3.13
N VAL A 84 12.65 -5.03 3.93
CA VAL A 84 13.18 -3.73 3.48
C VAL A 84 14.26 -3.93 2.41
N GLU A 85 15.16 -4.87 2.65
CA GLU A 85 16.25 -5.21 1.71
C GLU A 85 15.72 -5.87 0.42
N ASN A 86 14.61 -6.60 0.51
CA ASN A 86 13.99 -7.34 -0.59
C ASN A 86 12.48 -7.01 -0.64
N PRO A 87 12.11 -5.84 -1.19
CA PRO A 87 10.71 -5.45 -1.30
C PRO A 87 9.94 -6.43 -2.19
N LYS A 88 8.71 -6.77 -1.78
CA LYS A 88 7.86 -7.72 -2.51
C LYS A 88 7.06 -7.07 -3.63
N VAL A 89 6.78 -5.77 -3.52
CA VAL A 89 6.19 -4.98 -4.60
C VAL A 89 7.33 -4.55 -5.53
N GLU A 90 7.34 -5.02 -6.77
CA GLU A 90 8.36 -4.61 -7.76
C GLU A 90 7.95 -3.34 -8.52
N SER A 91 6.66 -3.22 -8.84
CA SER A 91 6.09 -2.07 -9.55
C SER A 91 4.70 -1.76 -9.01
N TRP A 92 4.50 -0.51 -8.59
CA TRP A 92 3.21 -0.02 -8.15
C TRP A 92 2.17 -0.05 -9.25
N ARG A 93 2.58 0.16 -10.51
CA ARG A 93 1.70 0.11 -11.69
C ARG A 93 0.96 -1.22 -11.78
N ASN A 94 1.64 -2.33 -11.48
CA ASN A 94 1.05 -3.67 -11.50
C ASN A 94 0.04 -3.92 -10.36
N ILE A 95 0.19 -3.22 -9.24
CA ILE A 95 -0.67 -3.40 -8.06
C ILE A 95 -1.91 -2.50 -8.10
N ILE A 96 -1.71 -1.21 -8.36
CA ILE A 96 -2.79 -0.20 -8.30
C ILE A 96 -3.53 -0.05 -9.64
N GLY A 97 -2.93 -0.51 -10.75
CA GLY A 97 -3.49 -0.44 -12.08
C GLY A 97 -3.41 0.96 -12.70
N THR A 98 -4.29 1.24 -13.66
CA THR A 98 -4.28 2.44 -14.51
C THR A 98 -4.90 3.68 -13.89
N ASN A 99 -5.48 3.57 -12.69
CA ASN A 99 -6.18 4.68 -12.04
C ASN A 99 -5.23 5.78 -11.54
N MET A 100 -3.93 5.50 -11.47
CA MET A 100 -2.92 6.46 -11.04
C MET A 100 -1.85 6.62 -12.12
N LYS A 101 -1.36 7.85 -12.27
CA LYS A 101 -0.20 8.13 -13.12
C LYS A 101 1.06 7.66 -12.42
N CYS A 102 1.68 6.60 -12.93
CA CYS A 102 3.01 6.17 -12.51
C CYS A 102 4.08 6.77 -13.42
N ILE A 103 5.24 7.08 -12.86
CA ILE A 103 6.45 7.47 -13.60
C ILE A 103 7.64 6.65 -13.10
N ASP A 104 8.49 6.21 -14.01
CA ASP A 104 9.75 5.58 -13.62
C ASP A 104 10.72 6.62 -13.04
N LYS A 105 11.54 6.18 -12.09
CA LYS A 105 12.47 7.06 -11.39
C LYS A 105 13.46 7.77 -12.32
N ASP A 106 13.89 7.11 -13.40
CA ASP A 106 14.86 7.66 -14.34
C ASP A 106 14.26 8.77 -15.22
N SER A 107 13.03 8.60 -15.69
CA SER A 107 12.27 9.63 -16.39
C SER A 107 12.00 10.81 -15.48
N LEU A 108 11.64 10.57 -14.22
CA LEU A 108 11.46 11.65 -13.26
C LEU A 108 12.77 12.42 -13.04
N ASN A 109 13.88 11.72 -12.79
CA ASN A 109 15.20 12.35 -12.63
C ASN A 109 15.60 13.17 -13.86
N ARG A 110 15.33 12.64 -15.06
CA ARG A 110 15.57 13.34 -16.32
C ARG A 110 14.74 14.61 -16.42
N ILE A 111 13.48 14.58 -15.97
CA ILE A 111 12.62 15.76 -15.93
C ILE A 111 13.18 16.78 -14.94
N LEU A 112 13.43 16.38 -13.70
CA LEU A 112 13.81 17.33 -12.66
C LEU A 112 15.21 17.94 -12.87
N ASN A 113 16.14 17.20 -13.48
CA ASN A 113 17.53 17.64 -13.68
C ASN A 113 17.78 18.31 -15.04
N LYS A 114 16.84 18.24 -15.99
CA LYS A 114 17.02 18.83 -17.32
C LYS A 114 16.80 20.34 -17.28
N LYS A 115 17.65 21.07 -18.03
CA LYS A 115 17.41 22.46 -18.36
C LYS A 115 16.42 22.54 -19.51
N TYR A 116 15.30 23.21 -19.30
CA TYR A 116 14.29 23.42 -20.33
C TYR A 116 14.34 24.86 -20.83
N LEU A 117 14.28 25.03 -22.15
CA LEU A 117 14.21 26.35 -22.77
C LEU A 117 12.89 27.01 -22.35
N ARG A 118 12.95 28.24 -21.80
CA ARG A 118 11.79 29.03 -21.30
C ARG A 118 11.14 28.56 -19.98
N LEU A 119 11.78 27.67 -19.23
CA LEU A 119 11.36 27.33 -17.86
C LEU A 119 12.54 27.57 -16.91
N TYR A 120 12.26 27.92 -15.64
CA TYR A 120 13.32 28.22 -14.68
C TYR A 120 14.02 26.94 -14.20
N ASN A 121 13.29 25.83 -14.07
CA ASN A 121 13.83 24.54 -13.65
C ASN A 121 12.93 23.37 -14.11
N GLY A 122 13.33 22.14 -13.78
CA GLY A 122 12.57 20.93 -14.09
C GLY A 122 11.22 20.81 -13.36
N TRP A 123 11.05 21.48 -12.22
CA TRP A 123 9.77 21.52 -11.50
C TRP A 123 8.70 22.29 -12.26
N ASP A 124 9.04 23.43 -12.87
CA ASP A 124 8.09 24.16 -13.72
C ASP A 124 7.58 23.29 -14.88
N TYR A 125 8.47 22.46 -15.45
CA TYR A 125 8.08 21.49 -16.48
C TYR A 125 7.15 20.43 -15.89
N PHE A 126 7.50 19.89 -14.72
CA PHE A 126 6.70 18.89 -14.03
C PHE A 126 5.28 19.40 -13.78
N TYR A 127 5.12 20.60 -13.20
CA TYR A 127 3.82 21.20 -12.92
C TYR A 127 2.99 21.44 -14.18
N LYS A 128 3.65 21.87 -15.26
CA LYS A 128 2.95 22.23 -16.49
C LYS A 128 2.49 21.01 -17.29
N TYR A 129 3.25 19.91 -17.27
CA TYR A 129 3.05 18.80 -18.21
C TYR A 129 2.87 17.43 -17.57
N VAL A 130 3.27 17.27 -16.30
CA VAL A 130 3.37 15.95 -15.66
C VAL A 130 2.37 15.82 -14.52
N GLY A 131 2.42 16.68 -13.52
CA GLY A 131 1.60 16.55 -12.32
C GLY A 131 1.86 17.65 -11.29
N ASN A 132 1.18 17.61 -10.16
CA ASN A 132 1.27 18.61 -9.09
C ASN A 132 2.19 18.17 -7.95
N ASP A 133 2.22 16.87 -7.67
CA ASP A 133 3.01 16.27 -6.61
C ASP A 133 3.50 14.89 -7.02
N ILE A 134 4.55 14.45 -6.33
CA ILE A 134 5.20 13.17 -6.52
C ILE A 134 5.07 12.40 -5.22
N TYR A 135 4.41 11.26 -5.27
CA TYR A 135 4.41 10.27 -4.21
C TYR A 135 5.50 9.23 -4.45
N ASN A 136 6.06 8.73 -3.36
CA ASN A 136 6.92 7.56 -3.39
C ASN A 136 6.65 6.69 -2.16
N PHE A 137 6.39 5.41 -2.38
CA PHE A 137 5.86 4.50 -1.39
C PHE A 137 6.78 3.30 -1.23
N SER A 138 7.00 2.83 0.00
CA SER A 138 7.68 1.55 0.23
C SER A 138 6.76 0.36 0.00
N SER A 139 7.32 -0.81 -0.31
CA SER A 139 6.58 -2.07 -0.22
C SER A 139 6.00 -2.25 1.20
N PRO A 140 4.69 -2.49 1.38
CA PRO A 140 4.11 -2.68 2.71
C PRO A 140 4.66 -3.94 3.38
N ILE A 141 4.99 -3.84 4.67
CA ILE A 141 5.49 -4.97 5.46
C ILE A 141 4.41 -5.38 6.45
N PHE A 142 3.73 -6.48 6.12
CA PHE A 142 2.69 -7.05 6.98
C PHE A 142 3.31 -7.99 8.01
N ILE A 143 2.86 -7.87 9.26
CA ILE A 143 3.23 -8.76 10.37
C ILE A 143 1.99 -9.24 11.11
N ARG A 144 2.14 -10.30 11.90
CA ARG A 144 1.05 -10.90 12.71
C ARG A 144 -0.19 -11.17 11.88
N ASN A 145 -0.04 -11.90 10.77
CA ASN A 145 -1.12 -12.29 9.86
C ASN A 145 -1.93 -11.09 9.31
N TYR A 146 -1.24 -10.08 8.77
CA TYR A 146 -1.85 -8.87 8.19
C TYR A 146 -2.61 -7.98 9.20
N GLN A 147 -2.46 -8.21 10.51
CA GLN A 147 -3.06 -7.37 11.54
C GLN A 147 -2.36 -6.01 11.66
N TYR A 148 -1.06 -5.97 11.37
CA TYR A 148 -0.27 -4.75 11.36
C TYR A 148 0.49 -4.60 10.04
N CYS A 149 0.72 -3.36 9.65
CA CYS A 149 1.43 -3.01 8.44
C CYS A 149 2.40 -1.86 8.70
N ILE A 150 3.69 -2.06 8.40
CA ILE A 150 4.66 -0.97 8.35
C ILE A 150 4.66 -0.43 6.92
N PHE A 151 4.52 0.88 6.77
CA PHE A 151 4.47 1.52 5.47
C PHE A 151 5.07 2.92 5.53
N TYR A 152 6.02 3.16 4.63
CA TYR A 152 6.61 4.46 4.36
C TYR A 152 5.94 5.11 3.16
N SER A 153 5.69 6.40 3.28
CA SER A 153 5.23 7.25 2.20
C SER A 153 5.92 8.59 2.29
N GLU A 154 6.41 9.08 1.16
CA GLU A 154 6.85 10.45 1.00
C GLU A 154 6.06 11.16 -0.10
N ILE A 155 5.95 12.47 0.06
CA ILE A 155 5.40 13.37 -0.93
C ILE A 155 6.43 14.46 -1.20
N ASN A 156 6.63 14.77 -2.47
CA ASN A 156 7.40 15.90 -2.93
C ASN A 156 6.48 16.80 -3.75
N CYS A 157 6.26 18.02 -3.25
CA CYS A 157 5.43 19.01 -3.90
C CYS A 157 6.25 20.12 -4.56
N GLY A 158 7.59 20.06 -4.52
CA GLY A 158 8.48 21.02 -5.17
C GLY A 158 9.93 21.02 -4.66
N PHE A 159 10.76 21.89 -5.24
CA PHE A 159 12.21 21.95 -4.98
C PHE A 159 12.61 21.99 -3.48
N LYS A 160 11.79 22.61 -2.63
CA LYS A 160 11.96 22.69 -1.16
C LYS A 160 10.67 22.35 -0.43
N CYS A 161 9.92 21.41 -0.98
CA CYS A 161 8.69 20.94 -0.36
C CYS A 161 8.68 19.42 -0.45
N ALA A 162 9.16 18.79 0.61
CA ALA A 162 8.98 17.36 0.73
C ALA A 162 8.76 16.95 2.18
N SER A 163 8.00 15.88 2.37
CA SER A 163 7.86 15.24 3.66
C SER A 163 7.76 13.74 3.48
N GLY A 164 8.19 13.02 4.50
CA GLY A 164 8.13 11.57 4.53
C GLY A 164 7.75 11.06 5.91
N GLU A 165 6.97 10.01 5.93
CA GLU A 165 6.47 9.39 7.15
C GLU A 165 6.55 7.87 7.04
N LEU A 166 7.10 7.23 8.07
CA LEU A 166 7.05 5.79 8.31
C LEU A 166 6.06 5.54 9.44
N TYR A 167 4.97 4.85 9.14
CA TYR A 167 3.95 4.51 10.13
C TYR A 167 3.80 2.99 10.29
N LEU A 168 3.52 2.60 11.53
CA LEU A 168 2.88 1.34 11.85
C LEU A 168 1.36 1.58 11.82
N TYR A 169 0.68 0.82 10.97
CA TYR A 169 -0.77 0.78 10.86
C TYR A 169 -1.30 -0.48 11.55
N ARG A 170 -2.50 -0.36 12.13
CA ARG A 170 -3.26 -1.48 12.68
C ARG A 170 -4.55 -1.65 11.88
N LYS A 171 -4.90 -2.90 11.54
CA LYS A 171 -6.16 -3.22 10.89
C LYS A 171 -7.29 -3.22 11.93
N GLU A 172 -8.28 -2.36 11.73
CA GLU A 172 -9.47 -2.24 12.57
C GLU A 172 -10.70 -2.19 11.67
N ASN A 173 -11.65 -3.12 11.86
CA ASN A 173 -12.85 -3.23 11.01
C ASN A 173 -12.48 -3.21 9.52
N GLU A 174 -11.52 -4.04 9.17
CA GLU A 174 -10.96 -4.20 7.82
C GLU A 174 -10.15 -3.02 7.27
N LYS A 175 -10.13 -1.87 7.94
CA LYS A 175 -9.41 -0.67 7.50
C LYS A 175 -8.07 -0.49 8.21
N GLY A 176 -7.07 -0.03 7.48
CA GLY A 176 -5.81 0.42 8.07
C GLY A 176 -5.95 1.76 8.80
N LYS A 177 -5.63 1.80 10.10
CA LYS A 177 -5.52 3.06 10.86
C LYS A 177 -4.08 3.29 11.31
N LYS A 178 -3.62 4.55 11.25
CA LYS A 178 -2.33 4.96 11.82
C LYS A 178 -2.34 4.60 13.31
N PHE A 179 -1.41 3.73 13.73
CA PHE A 179 -1.29 3.28 15.11
C PHE A 179 -0.10 3.94 15.81
N ARG A 180 1.06 3.99 15.15
CA ARG A 180 2.27 4.63 15.69
C ARG A 180 3.12 5.22 14.58
N LEU A 181 3.60 6.45 14.77
CA LEU A 181 4.64 7.05 13.93
C LEU A 181 6.00 6.47 14.34
N LEU A 182 6.74 5.91 13.39
CA LEU A 182 8.08 5.34 13.63
C LEU A 182 9.19 6.34 13.25
N TYR A 183 8.98 7.10 12.18
CA TYR A 183 9.94 8.09 11.68
C TYR A 183 9.23 9.11 10.79
N SER A 184 9.64 10.38 10.85
CA SER A 184 9.15 11.42 9.94
C SER A 184 10.20 12.48 9.67
N TRP A 185 10.08 13.16 8.54
CA TRP A 185 10.89 14.33 8.19
C TRP A 185 10.11 15.30 7.32
N ILE A 186 10.55 16.56 7.32
CA ILE A 186 10.03 17.65 6.48
C ILE A 186 11.24 18.45 5.97
N SER A 187 11.21 18.85 4.70
CA SER A 187 12.23 19.64 4.01
C SER A 187 11.63 20.80 3.24
#